data_AF-A0A4Q9HWI4-F1
#
_entry.id   AF-A0A4Q9HWI4-F1
#
_cell.length_a   1.000
_cell.length_b   1.000
_cell.length_c   1.000
_cell.angle_alpha   90.00
_cell.angle_beta   90.00
_cell.angle_gamma   90.00
#
_symmetry.space_group_name_H-M   'P 1'
#
loop_
_entity.id
_entity.type
_entity.pdbx_description
1 polymer ?
#
loop_
_entity_poly.entity_id
_entity_poly.type
_entity_poly.pdbx_seq_one_letter_code
_entity_poly.pdbx_strand_id
1 'polypeptide(L)'
;MARKPVTWYIATPADGIIEMSRQAGTPVNLAASVGKVIEHPNPCANLWFDESPFSYFRMVKRVGEALEDTGIWPITWPVRLWIVEPLGETGNWSQRYYPYRLLSHQIRVLEETDAHRALGPAGRDVLDVIQQQIPERAVRWAADWDADPEGMRQRQWNWEQCGGRTCGSGRWAESVAFTTSHARRESAAQTWIEHLARHAVDQALADTDASMYAYTYAYGRATGHAVAAQHQARFDAYVLDALRGVDLDLDAPVPAAA
;
A
#
# COMPACT_ATOMS: atom_id res chain seq x y z
N MET A 1 -16.51 -8.02 -31.66
CA MET A 1 -16.58 -8.45 -30.24
C MET A 1 -16.77 -7.22 -29.38
N ALA A 2 -17.84 -7.15 -28.59
CA ALA A 2 -18.04 -6.06 -27.64
C ALA A 2 -16.89 -6.08 -26.62
N ARG A 3 -16.17 -4.97 -26.51
CA ARG A 3 -15.05 -4.84 -25.57
C ARG A 3 -15.63 -4.92 -24.16
N LYS A 4 -15.04 -5.77 -23.30
CA LYS A 4 -15.46 -5.89 -21.90
C LYS A 4 -15.46 -4.49 -21.26
N PRO A 5 -16.53 -4.07 -20.57
CA PRO A 5 -16.58 -2.76 -19.95
C PRO A 5 -15.42 -2.59 -18.97
N VAL A 6 -14.78 -1.43 -19.02
CA VAL A 6 -13.64 -1.08 -18.16
C VAL A 6 -14.18 -0.39 -16.92
N THR A 7 -13.88 -0.94 -15.75
CA THR A 7 -14.19 -0.33 -14.45
C THR A 7 -13.13 0.70 -14.09
N TRP A 8 -13.56 1.88 -13.64
CA TRP A 8 -12.69 2.97 -13.19
C TRP A 8 -12.90 3.24 -11.70
N TYR A 9 -11.81 3.54 -11.01
CA TYR A 9 -11.78 3.71 -9.57
C TYR A 9 -11.27 5.08 -9.15
N ILE A 10 -11.82 5.59 -8.04
CA ILE A 10 -11.31 6.73 -7.27
C ILE A 10 -11.29 6.31 -5.79
N ALA A 11 -10.23 6.63 -5.07
CA ALA A 11 -10.18 6.47 -3.61
C ALA A 11 -10.35 7.83 -2.91
N THR A 12 -10.99 7.82 -1.75
CA THR A 12 -11.16 9.00 -0.88
C THR A 12 -10.87 8.62 0.58
N PRO A 13 -10.60 9.58 1.47
CA PRO A 13 -10.69 9.37 2.91
C PRO A 13 -12.08 8.88 3.34
N ALA A 14 -12.20 8.54 4.63
CA ALA A 14 -13.41 8.01 5.25
C ALA A 14 -14.66 8.92 5.09
N ASP A 15 -14.47 10.23 4.95
CA ASP A 15 -15.58 11.18 4.77
C ASP A 15 -16.16 11.21 3.34
N GLY A 16 -15.54 10.52 2.38
CA GLY A 16 -16.01 10.42 1.00
C GLY A 16 -15.65 11.60 0.11
N ILE A 17 -14.85 12.56 0.59
CA ILE A 17 -14.45 13.74 -0.19
C ILE A 17 -13.13 13.47 -0.92
N ILE A 18 -13.02 13.81 -2.20
CA ILE A 18 -11.74 13.72 -2.91
C ILE A 18 -10.73 14.66 -2.25
N GLU A 19 -9.64 14.12 -1.70
CA GLU A 19 -8.67 14.88 -0.91
C GLU A 19 -8.07 16.05 -1.71
N MET A 20 -7.64 15.81 -2.95
CA MET A 20 -7.11 16.86 -3.82
C MET A 20 -8.14 17.99 -4.06
N SER A 21 -9.43 17.65 -4.15
CA SER A 21 -10.49 18.66 -4.29
C SER A 21 -10.69 19.50 -3.03
N ARG A 22 -10.53 18.87 -1.85
CA ARG A 22 -10.54 19.57 -0.56
C ARG A 22 -9.37 20.55 -0.47
N GLN A 23 -8.17 20.10 -0.84
CA GLN A 23 -6.95 20.92 -0.85
C GLN A 23 -7.06 22.09 -1.84
N ALA A 24 -7.79 21.91 -2.95
CA ALA A 24 -8.07 22.96 -3.93
C ALA A 24 -9.23 23.91 -3.54
N GLY A 25 -9.86 23.72 -2.37
CA GLY A 25 -10.96 24.58 -1.89
C GLY A 25 -12.30 24.36 -2.59
N THR A 26 -12.45 23.29 -3.39
CA THR A 26 -13.68 22.94 -4.10
C THR A 26 -14.07 21.48 -3.82
N PRO A 27 -14.45 21.16 -2.57
CA PRO A 27 -14.60 19.78 -2.11
C PRO A 27 -15.70 19.04 -2.88
N VAL A 28 -15.34 17.91 -3.49
CA VAL A 28 -16.26 16.99 -4.18
C VAL A 28 -16.50 15.76 -3.30
N ASN A 29 -17.74 15.61 -2.81
CA ASN A 29 -18.15 14.47 -2.01
C ASN A 29 -18.78 13.37 -2.90
N LEU A 30 -18.08 12.24 -3.04
CA LEU A 30 -18.55 11.10 -3.83
C LEU A 30 -19.66 10.32 -3.14
N ALA A 31 -19.64 10.24 -1.81
CA ALA A 31 -20.67 9.56 -1.03
C ALA A 31 -22.04 10.21 -1.17
N ALA A 32 -22.09 11.54 -1.23
CA ALA A 32 -23.32 12.31 -1.46
C ALA A 32 -23.82 12.26 -2.93
N SER A 33 -23.03 11.66 -3.82
CA SER A 33 -23.20 11.76 -5.28
C SER A 33 -23.38 10.42 -5.98
N VAL A 34 -23.57 9.32 -5.23
CA VAL A 34 -23.88 8.00 -5.80
C VAL A 34 -25.12 8.09 -6.70
N GLY A 35 -25.00 7.54 -7.91
CA GLY A 35 -26.01 7.58 -8.98
C GLY A 35 -26.07 8.90 -9.75
N LYS A 36 -25.28 9.92 -9.38
CA LYS A 36 -25.33 11.26 -9.99
C LYS A 36 -24.13 11.50 -10.90
N VAL A 37 -24.34 12.42 -11.85
CA VAL A 37 -23.28 13.01 -12.66
C VAL A 37 -22.73 14.24 -11.92
N ILE A 38 -21.40 14.35 -11.88
CA ILE A 38 -20.67 15.45 -11.27
C ILE A 38 -19.84 16.13 -12.36
N GLU A 39 -20.01 17.44 -12.51
CA GLU A 39 -19.10 18.30 -13.27
C GLU A 39 -17.92 18.70 -12.39
N HIS A 40 -16.74 18.79 -12.97
CA HIS A 40 -15.56 19.24 -12.25
C HIS A 40 -15.73 20.72 -11.87
N PRO A 41 -15.58 21.09 -10.59
CA PRO A 41 -15.91 22.43 -10.11
C PRO A 41 -14.95 23.51 -10.60
N ASN A 42 -13.73 23.12 -10.99
CA ASN A 42 -12.69 24.01 -11.49
C ASN A 42 -11.95 23.36 -12.67
N PRO A 43 -12.61 23.17 -13.83
CA PRO A 43 -11.99 22.49 -14.96
C PRO A 43 -10.78 23.28 -15.44
N CYS A 44 -9.77 22.59 -15.96
CA CYS A 44 -8.56 23.25 -16.43
C CYS A 44 -8.82 24.33 -17.50
N ALA A 45 -7.96 25.35 -17.53
CA ALA A 45 -7.97 26.34 -18.61
C ALA A 45 -7.35 25.79 -19.90
N ASN A 46 -6.29 24.97 -19.77
CA ASN A 46 -5.59 24.31 -20.88
C ASN A 46 -5.80 22.80 -20.80
N LEU A 47 -6.73 22.29 -21.61
CA LEU A 47 -7.09 20.88 -21.67
C LEU A 47 -5.86 19.99 -21.78
N TRP A 48 -5.71 19.11 -20.79
CA TRP A 48 -4.70 18.06 -20.66
C TRP A 48 -3.27 18.54 -20.36
N PHE A 49 -3.05 19.84 -20.14
CA PHE A 49 -1.72 20.41 -19.82
C PHE A 49 -1.69 21.23 -18.52
N ASP A 50 -2.82 21.35 -17.83
CA ASP A 50 -2.91 22.08 -16.57
C ASP A 50 -2.57 21.22 -15.35
N GLU A 51 -1.45 21.54 -14.69
CA GLU A 51 -0.93 20.85 -13.49
C GLU A 51 -1.52 21.36 -12.16
N SER A 52 -2.59 22.16 -12.18
CA SER A 52 -3.23 22.65 -10.97
C SER A 52 -3.63 21.50 -10.01
N PRO A 53 -3.65 21.74 -8.68
CA PRO A 53 -3.83 20.69 -7.67
C PRO A 53 -5.03 19.77 -7.93
N PHE A 54 -6.16 20.35 -8.38
CA PHE A 54 -7.36 19.63 -8.79
C PHE A 54 -7.94 20.29 -10.03
N SER A 55 -7.52 19.81 -11.21
CA SER A 55 -7.99 20.25 -12.53
C SER A 55 -8.79 19.18 -13.28
N TYR A 56 -8.71 17.92 -12.84
CA TYR A 56 -9.45 16.79 -13.40
C TYR A 56 -9.82 15.80 -12.31
N PHE A 57 -10.90 15.04 -12.56
CA PHE A 57 -11.08 13.75 -11.89
C PHE A 57 -10.02 12.78 -12.41
N ARG A 58 -9.16 12.30 -11.50
CA ARG A 58 -8.15 11.27 -11.79
C ARG A 58 -8.72 9.91 -11.44
N MET A 59 -8.81 9.03 -12.43
CA MET A 59 -9.36 7.69 -12.28
C MET A 59 -8.35 6.65 -12.73
N VAL A 60 -8.42 5.44 -12.16
CA VAL A 60 -7.59 4.32 -12.58
C VAL A 60 -8.41 3.08 -12.92
N LYS A 61 -8.00 2.31 -13.92
CA LYS A 61 -8.61 1.00 -14.25
C LYS A 61 -7.91 -0.21 -13.62
N ARG A 62 -6.82 0.04 -12.89
CA ARG A 62 -6.09 -0.96 -12.10
C ARG A 62 -6.28 -0.62 -10.64
N VAL A 63 -7.00 -1.48 -9.92
CA VAL A 63 -7.42 -1.18 -8.55
C VAL A 63 -6.25 -1.08 -7.57
N GLY A 64 -5.14 -1.80 -7.82
CA GLY A 64 -3.91 -1.68 -7.05
C GLY A 64 -3.15 -0.35 -7.24
N GLU A 65 -3.59 0.50 -8.17
CA GLU A 65 -3.10 1.88 -8.33
C GLU A 65 -4.13 2.91 -7.86
N ALA A 66 -5.25 2.50 -7.25
CA ALA A 66 -6.31 3.42 -6.83
C ALA A 66 -5.87 4.40 -5.73
N LEU A 67 -4.76 4.09 -5.07
CA LEU A 67 -4.17 4.86 -3.99
C LEU A 67 -3.04 5.80 -4.46
N GLU A 68 -2.66 5.71 -5.75
CA GLU A 68 -1.64 6.56 -6.36
C GLU A 68 -2.12 8.01 -6.46
N ASP A 69 -1.27 8.97 -6.11
CA ASP A 69 -1.51 10.41 -6.24
C ASP A 69 -2.86 10.90 -5.66
N THR A 70 -3.39 10.20 -4.65
CA THR A 70 -4.67 10.56 -4.03
C THR A 70 -4.58 11.82 -3.18
N GLY A 71 -3.39 12.21 -2.75
CA GLY A 71 -3.14 13.32 -1.82
C GLY A 71 -3.49 13.01 -0.37
N ILE A 72 -3.97 11.80 -0.07
CA ILE A 72 -4.38 11.37 1.27
C ILE A 72 -3.13 11.24 2.15
N TRP A 73 -2.92 12.24 3.00
CA TRP A 73 -1.83 12.27 3.96
C TRP A 73 -2.30 12.88 5.30
N PRO A 74 -1.97 12.28 6.46
CA PRO A 74 -1.27 11.00 6.63
C PRO A 74 -2.04 9.83 6.02
N ILE A 75 -1.32 8.78 5.60
CA ILE A 75 -1.93 7.54 5.11
C ILE A 75 -2.79 6.96 6.23
N THR A 76 -4.10 6.98 6.03
CA THR A 76 -5.09 6.59 7.03
C THR A 76 -6.00 5.52 6.44
N TRP A 77 -6.28 4.50 7.24
CA TRP A 77 -7.22 3.43 6.91
C TRP A 77 -8.36 3.42 7.94
N PRO A 78 -9.63 3.20 7.51
CA PRO A 78 -10.07 2.87 6.16
C PRO A 78 -10.16 4.07 5.22
N VAL A 79 -9.83 3.83 3.95
CA VAL A 79 -10.25 4.66 2.82
C VAL A 79 -11.63 4.19 2.33
N ARG A 80 -12.23 4.95 1.42
CA ARG A 80 -13.39 4.52 0.63
C ARG A 80 -12.98 4.39 -0.82
N LEU A 81 -13.54 3.39 -1.51
CA LEU A 81 -13.23 3.09 -2.90
C LEU A 81 -14.50 3.16 -3.74
N TRP A 82 -14.44 3.93 -4.81
CA TRP A 82 -15.60 4.27 -5.63
C TRP A 82 -15.44 3.71 -7.03
N ILE A 83 -16.50 3.12 -7.57
CA ILE A 83 -16.60 2.81 -8.99
C ILE A 83 -17.26 4.00 -9.68
N VAL A 84 -16.60 4.51 -10.72
CA VAL A 84 -17.06 5.67 -11.48
C VAL A 84 -17.08 5.39 -12.98
N GLU A 85 -17.91 6.13 -13.69
CA GLU A 85 -17.95 6.16 -15.15
C GLU A 85 -17.44 7.53 -15.62
N PRO A 86 -16.36 7.60 -16.42
CA PRO A 86 -15.96 8.84 -17.06
C PRO A 86 -16.98 9.22 -18.12
N LEU A 87 -17.41 10.48 -18.13
CA LEU A 87 -18.29 11.06 -19.13
C LEU A 87 -17.59 12.20 -19.86
N GLY A 88 -18.11 12.59 -21.02
CA GLY A 88 -17.59 13.71 -21.81
C GLY A 88 -16.22 13.45 -22.42
N GLU A 89 -15.43 14.52 -22.56
CA GLU A 89 -14.06 14.44 -23.09
C GLU A 89 -13.12 13.86 -22.02
N THR A 90 -12.28 12.91 -22.44
CA THR A 90 -11.35 12.22 -21.54
C THR A 90 -9.92 12.31 -22.07
N GLY A 91 -8.95 12.43 -21.16
CA GLY A 91 -7.53 12.52 -21.50
C GLY A 91 -6.64 11.60 -20.66
N ASN A 92 -5.35 11.59 -20.99
CA ASN A 92 -4.31 10.93 -20.18
C ASN A 92 -2.98 11.66 -20.39
N TRP A 93 -2.41 12.21 -19.31
CA TRP A 93 -1.13 12.94 -19.36
C TRP A 93 0.04 12.12 -19.89
N SER A 94 0.06 10.81 -19.65
CA SER A 94 1.10 9.95 -20.18
C SER A 94 0.59 8.53 -20.38
N GLN A 95 0.10 8.26 -21.59
CA GLN A 95 -0.28 6.90 -21.97
C GLN A 95 0.92 5.93 -21.91
N ARG A 96 2.16 6.44 -22.06
CA ARG A 96 3.38 5.64 -21.95
C ARG A 96 3.66 5.19 -20.51
N TYR A 97 3.58 6.10 -19.54
CA TYR A 97 3.96 5.80 -18.15
C TYR A 97 2.77 5.33 -17.30
N TYR A 98 1.58 5.91 -17.54
CA TYR A 98 0.35 5.69 -16.78
C TYR A 98 -0.80 5.19 -17.67
N PRO A 99 -0.65 4.06 -18.41
CA PRO A 99 -1.69 3.53 -19.30
C PRO A 99 -2.96 3.08 -18.57
N TYR A 100 -2.91 3.02 -17.24
CA TYR A 100 -4.01 2.68 -16.35
C TYR A 100 -4.79 3.89 -15.83
N ARG A 101 -4.31 5.12 -16.05
CA ARG A 101 -4.94 6.36 -15.61
C ARG A 101 -5.85 6.93 -16.70
N LEU A 102 -6.89 7.64 -16.30
CA LEU A 102 -7.75 8.44 -17.17
C LEU A 102 -8.15 9.72 -16.44
N LEU A 103 -8.22 10.80 -17.17
CA LEU A 103 -8.64 12.12 -16.72
C LEU A 103 -9.99 12.45 -17.34
N SER A 104 -10.89 13.05 -16.56
CA SER A 104 -12.13 13.62 -17.08
C SER A 104 -12.55 14.85 -16.27
N HIS A 105 -13.32 15.74 -16.89
CA HIS A 105 -14.04 16.81 -16.21
C HIS A 105 -15.46 16.41 -15.79
N GLN A 106 -15.95 15.26 -16.21
CA GLN A 106 -17.29 14.80 -15.86
C GLN A 106 -17.24 13.32 -15.49
N ILE A 107 -17.84 12.97 -14.35
CA ILE A 107 -17.95 11.58 -13.92
C ILE A 107 -19.37 11.27 -13.47
N ARG A 108 -19.79 10.02 -13.60
CA ARG A 108 -20.92 9.48 -12.86
C ARG A 108 -20.41 8.56 -11.76
N VAL A 109 -20.82 8.79 -10.52
CA VAL A 109 -20.51 7.88 -9.41
C VAL A 109 -21.50 6.73 -9.47
N LEU A 110 -21.00 5.50 -9.68
CA LEU A 110 -21.87 4.35 -9.84
C LEU A 110 -22.21 3.74 -8.48
N GLU A 111 -21.19 3.34 -7.73
CA GLU A 111 -21.35 2.71 -6.42
C GLU A 111 -20.06 2.80 -5.60
N GLU A 112 -20.18 2.59 -4.29
CA GLU A 112 -19.05 2.27 -3.42
C GLU A 112 -18.73 0.78 -3.53
N THR A 113 -17.45 0.43 -3.47
CA THR A 113 -16.99 -0.96 -3.43
C THR A 113 -16.06 -1.19 -2.24
N ASP A 114 -15.75 -2.45 -1.96
CA ASP A 114 -14.98 -2.79 -0.77
C ASP A 114 -13.59 -2.12 -0.76
N ALA A 115 -13.27 -1.39 0.31
CA ALA A 115 -12.04 -0.61 0.44
C ALA A 115 -10.77 -1.46 0.27
N HIS A 116 -10.74 -2.67 0.83
CA HIS A 116 -9.58 -3.57 0.79
C HIS A 116 -9.09 -3.83 -0.64
N ARG A 117 -9.95 -3.73 -1.66
CA ARG A 117 -9.56 -3.91 -3.07
C ARG A 117 -8.53 -2.88 -3.53
N ALA A 118 -8.48 -1.70 -2.90
CA ALA A 118 -7.48 -0.67 -3.16
C ALA A 118 -6.06 -1.13 -2.83
N LEU A 119 -5.92 -2.12 -1.93
CA LEU A 119 -4.66 -2.79 -1.60
C LEU A 119 -4.36 -3.98 -2.54
N GLY A 120 -5.12 -4.10 -3.64
CA GLY A 120 -4.96 -5.17 -4.63
C GLY A 120 -5.77 -6.44 -4.32
N PRO A 121 -5.56 -7.52 -5.09
CA PRO A 121 -6.35 -8.74 -5.00
C PRO A 121 -6.29 -9.45 -3.64
N ALA A 122 -5.15 -9.36 -2.95
CA ALA A 122 -4.92 -9.96 -1.63
C ALA A 122 -5.24 -8.98 -0.48
N GLY A 123 -5.93 -7.87 -0.76
CA GLY A 123 -6.09 -6.79 0.22
C GLY A 123 -6.75 -7.19 1.54
N ARG A 124 -7.61 -8.22 1.56
CA ARG A 124 -8.16 -8.76 2.81
C ARG A 124 -7.07 -9.43 3.65
N ASP A 125 -6.35 -10.38 3.06
CA ASP A 125 -5.27 -11.11 3.72
C ASP A 125 -4.18 -10.17 4.25
N VAL A 126 -3.88 -9.11 3.49
CA VAL A 126 -2.94 -8.07 3.90
C VAL A 126 -3.45 -7.31 5.13
N LEU A 127 -4.71 -6.89 5.14
CA LEU A 127 -5.30 -6.21 6.30
C LEU A 127 -5.34 -7.13 7.52
N ASP A 128 -5.65 -8.40 7.34
CA ASP A 128 -5.63 -9.39 8.42
C ASP A 128 -4.23 -9.49 9.04
N VAL A 129 -3.17 -9.56 8.21
CA VAL A 129 -1.79 -9.54 8.71
C VAL A 129 -1.49 -8.24 9.47
N ILE A 130 -1.82 -7.08 8.89
CA ILE A 130 -1.50 -5.77 9.48
C ILE A 130 -2.25 -5.55 10.80
N GLN A 131 -3.53 -5.92 10.87
CA GLN A 131 -4.39 -5.61 12.01
C GLN A 131 -4.32 -6.68 13.10
N GLN A 132 -4.13 -7.95 12.74
CA GLN A 132 -4.24 -9.07 13.69
C GLN A 132 -2.88 -9.67 14.06
N GLN A 133 -1.87 -9.60 13.18
CA GLN A 133 -0.59 -10.29 13.41
C GLN A 133 0.56 -9.35 13.75
N ILE A 134 0.66 -8.21 13.05
CA ILE A 134 1.79 -7.27 13.25
C ILE A 134 1.84 -6.71 14.67
N PRO A 135 0.73 -6.30 15.34
CA PRO A 135 0.82 -5.66 16.65
C PRO A 135 1.53 -6.52 17.71
N GLU A 136 1.11 -7.78 17.86
CA GLU A 136 1.73 -8.70 18.81
C GLU A 136 3.18 -9.05 18.44
N ARG A 137 3.45 -9.24 17.14
CA ARG A 137 4.80 -9.57 16.66
C ARG A 137 5.78 -8.41 16.81
N ALA A 138 5.32 -7.17 16.62
CA ALA A 138 6.14 -5.97 16.72
C ALA A 138 6.74 -5.83 18.13
N VAL A 139 5.93 -6.03 19.16
CA VAL A 139 6.37 -6.01 20.56
C VAL A 139 7.45 -7.08 20.79
N ARG A 140 7.23 -8.30 20.29
CA ARG A 140 8.21 -9.39 20.41
C ARG A 140 9.51 -9.08 19.68
N TRP A 141 9.44 -8.67 18.41
CA TRP A 141 10.64 -8.33 17.63
C TRP A 141 11.47 -7.21 18.26
N ALA A 142 10.79 -6.21 18.83
CA ALA A 142 11.46 -5.13 19.55
C ALA A 142 12.16 -5.65 20.81
N ALA A 143 11.48 -6.48 21.62
CA ALA A 143 12.06 -7.09 22.81
C ALA A 143 13.25 -8.00 22.49
N ASP A 144 13.16 -8.81 21.42
CA ASP A 144 14.24 -9.68 20.97
C ASP A 144 15.48 -8.87 20.55
N TRP A 145 15.26 -7.73 19.88
CA TRP A 145 16.34 -6.81 19.54
C TRP A 145 16.99 -6.19 20.77
N ASP A 146 16.20 -5.67 21.71
CA ASP A 146 16.76 -5.02 22.89
C ASP A 146 17.43 -6.00 23.86
N ALA A 147 17.03 -7.28 23.85
CA ALA A 147 17.68 -8.34 24.62
C ALA A 147 19.05 -8.75 24.06
N ASP A 148 19.25 -8.71 22.74
CA ASP A 148 20.51 -9.08 22.07
C ASP A 148 20.76 -8.19 20.82
N PRO A 149 21.12 -6.90 21.00
CA PRO A 149 21.23 -5.98 19.87
C PRO A 149 22.33 -6.36 18.86
N GLU A 150 23.44 -6.91 19.34
CA GLU A 150 24.57 -7.28 18.48
C GLU A 150 24.30 -8.58 17.74
N GLY A 151 23.77 -9.60 18.42
CA GLY A 151 23.40 -10.85 17.77
C GLY A 151 22.25 -10.66 16.78
N MET A 152 21.26 -9.84 17.10
CA MET A 152 20.17 -9.50 16.18
C MET A 152 20.66 -8.71 14.97
N ARG A 153 21.57 -7.74 15.16
CA ARG A 153 22.21 -7.03 14.04
C ARG A 153 22.94 -7.99 13.10
N GLN A 154 23.72 -8.91 13.64
CA GLN A 154 24.45 -9.89 12.83
C GLN A 154 23.49 -10.85 12.11
N ARG A 155 22.42 -11.32 12.79
CA ARG A 155 21.37 -12.16 12.19
C ARG A 155 20.66 -11.44 11.05
N GLN A 156 20.23 -10.19 11.29
CA GLN A 156 19.59 -9.36 10.27
C GLN A 156 20.52 -9.16 9.07
N TRP A 157 21.77 -8.77 9.30
CA TRP A 157 22.74 -8.57 8.23
C TRP A 157 22.94 -9.83 7.39
N ASN A 158 23.12 -10.98 8.04
CA ASN A 158 23.28 -12.26 7.34
C ASN A 158 22.04 -12.62 6.52
N TRP A 159 20.84 -12.46 7.07
CA TRP A 159 19.59 -12.70 6.35
C TRP A 159 19.41 -11.72 5.16
N GLU A 160 19.74 -10.44 5.32
CA GLU A 160 19.63 -9.44 4.25
C GLU A 160 20.56 -9.73 3.08
N GLN A 161 21.78 -10.18 3.34
CA GLN A 161 22.82 -10.35 2.31
C GLN A 161 22.87 -11.77 1.75
N CYS A 162 22.86 -12.77 2.63
CA CYS A 162 23.10 -14.17 2.29
C CYS A 162 21.81 -14.98 2.25
N GLY A 163 20.76 -14.52 2.92
CA GLY A 163 19.53 -15.26 3.11
C GLY A 163 19.63 -16.34 4.16
N GLY A 164 18.58 -17.16 4.20
CA GLY A 164 18.43 -18.25 5.12
C GLY A 164 19.04 -19.56 4.63
N ARG A 165 18.95 -20.60 5.45
CA ARG A 165 19.32 -21.96 5.00
C ARG A 165 18.33 -22.50 3.97
N THR A 166 17.08 -22.06 4.06
CA THR A 166 15.95 -22.57 3.27
C THR A 166 15.21 -21.50 2.48
N CYS A 167 15.64 -20.23 2.55
CA CYS A 167 15.02 -19.10 1.86
C CYS A 167 16.05 -18.16 1.26
N GLY A 168 15.62 -17.32 0.32
CA GLY A 168 16.47 -16.30 -0.29
C GLY A 168 16.87 -15.19 0.68
N SER A 169 17.70 -14.25 0.21
CA SER A 169 18.03 -13.08 1.01
C SER A 169 16.88 -12.08 1.07
N GLY A 170 16.78 -11.37 2.21
CA GLY A 170 15.74 -10.37 2.42
C GLY A 170 15.72 -9.30 1.33
N ARG A 171 16.89 -8.73 1.01
CA ARG A 171 17.02 -7.68 -0.02
C ARG A 171 16.64 -8.17 -1.42
N TRP A 172 17.01 -9.41 -1.74
CA TRP A 172 16.62 -10.01 -3.02
C TRP A 172 15.10 -10.18 -3.09
N ALA A 173 14.49 -10.73 -2.04
CA ALA A 173 13.06 -10.97 -1.99
C ALA A 173 12.25 -9.66 -2.07
N GLU A 174 12.70 -8.60 -1.38
CA GLU A 174 12.12 -7.25 -1.49
C GLU A 174 12.20 -6.70 -2.93
N SER A 175 13.35 -6.86 -3.60
CA SER A 175 13.53 -6.44 -4.99
C SER A 175 12.61 -7.20 -5.96
N VAL A 176 12.42 -8.52 -5.72
CA VAL A 176 11.47 -9.36 -6.47
C VAL A 176 10.03 -8.87 -6.25
N ALA A 177 9.65 -8.58 -4.99
CA ALA A 177 8.34 -8.04 -4.66
C ALA A 177 8.07 -6.70 -5.34
N PHE A 178 9.00 -5.74 -5.22
CA PHE A 178 8.90 -4.43 -5.84
C PHE A 178 8.75 -4.52 -7.37
N THR A 179 9.61 -5.30 -8.03
CA THR A 179 9.57 -5.49 -9.48
C THR A 179 8.25 -6.12 -9.91
N THR A 180 7.75 -7.08 -9.14
CA THR A 180 6.46 -7.75 -9.40
C THR A 180 5.29 -6.78 -9.26
N SER A 181 5.23 -6.00 -8.17
CA SER A 181 4.18 -4.99 -7.96
C SER A 181 4.18 -3.95 -9.08
N HIS A 182 5.35 -3.46 -9.49
CA HIS A 182 5.46 -2.53 -10.61
C HIS A 182 4.97 -3.14 -11.93
N ALA A 183 5.38 -4.37 -12.24
CA ALA A 183 4.94 -5.07 -13.45
C ALA A 183 3.41 -5.34 -13.45
N ARG A 184 2.82 -5.57 -12.26
CA ARG A 184 1.39 -5.84 -12.08
C ARG A 184 0.52 -4.59 -11.98
N ARG A 185 1.13 -3.41 -11.84
CA ARG A 185 0.44 -2.16 -11.51
C ARG A 185 -0.28 -2.25 -10.16
N GLU A 186 0.51 -2.56 -9.15
CA GLU A 186 0.13 -2.62 -7.74
C GLU A 186 1.16 -1.91 -6.86
N SER A 187 1.92 -0.98 -7.43
CA SER A 187 2.98 -0.27 -6.71
C SER A 187 2.40 0.66 -5.65
N ALA A 188 1.35 1.42 -5.97
CA ALA A 188 0.71 2.27 -4.95
C ALA A 188 0.09 1.45 -3.82
N ALA A 189 -0.52 0.30 -4.14
CA ALA A 189 -0.98 -0.65 -3.12
C ALA A 189 0.16 -1.11 -2.22
N GLN A 190 1.30 -1.56 -2.77
CA GLN A 190 2.44 -2.00 -1.96
C GLN A 190 2.94 -0.87 -1.04
N THR A 191 3.11 0.35 -1.56
CA THR A 191 3.51 1.50 -0.75
C THR A 191 2.54 1.75 0.41
N TRP A 192 1.24 1.71 0.15
CA TRP A 192 0.23 1.84 1.22
C TRP A 192 0.30 0.71 2.25
N ILE A 193 0.50 -0.52 1.80
CA ILE A 193 0.66 -1.70 2.67
C ILE A 193 1.85 -1.50 3.61
N GLU A 194 2.99 -1.06 3.09
CA GLU A 194 4.19 -0.79 3.90
C GLU A 194 3.93 0.32 4.94
N HIS A 195 3.25 1.40 4.55
CA HIS A 195 2.91 2.48 5.47
C HIS A 195 1.93 2.04 6.56
N LEU A 196 0.89 1.27 6.21
CA LEU A 196 -0.05 0.73 7.18
C LEU A 196 0.62 -0.24 8.15
N ALA A 197 1.56 -1.06 7.66
CA ALA A 197 2.36 -1.94 8.51
C ALA A 197 3.24 -1.17 9.50
N ARG A 198 3.90 -0.09 9.05
CA ARG A 198 4.67 0.80 9.94
C ARG A 198 3.78 1.47 10.98
N HIS A 199 2.60 1.95 10.57
CA HIS A 199 1.64 2.53 11.49
C HIS A 199 1.13 1.54 12.55
N ALA A 200 0.94 0.28 12.19
CA ALA A 200 0.61 -0.76 13.16
C ALA A 200 1.74 -0.96 14.19
N VAL A 201 3.01 -0.85 13.77
CA VAL A 201 4.15 -0.87 14.70
C VAL A 201 4.21 0.40 15.56
N ASP A 202 3.96 1.59 14.99
CA ASP A 202 3.82 2.84 15.75
C ASP A 202 2.85 2.66 16.92
N GLN A 203 1.66 2.14 16.62
CA GLN A 203 0.62 1.93 17.62
C GLN A 203 1.00 0.86 18.64
N ALA A 204 1.60 -0.25 18.19
CA ALA A 204 1.96 -1.36 19.07
C ALA A 204 3.09 -1.03 20.05
N LEU A 205 4.02 -0.15 19.65
CA LEU A 205 5.19 0.22 20.46
C LEU A 205 5.05 1.56 21.18
N ALA A 206 3.92 2.28 21.03
CA ALA A 206 3.73 3.62 21.57
C ALA A 206 3.97 3.74 23.08
N ASP A 207 3.63 2.70 23.84
CA ASP A 207 3.76 2.65 25.31
C ASP A 207 4.96 1.80 25.78
N THR A 208 5.86 1.44 24.87
CA THR A 208 7.08 0.67 25.17
C THR A 208 8.30 1.57 25.27
N ASP A 209 9.33 1.11 25.98
CA ASP A 209 10.65 1.74 26.03
C ASP A 209 11.61 1.20 24.96
N ALA A 210 11.07 0.62 23.88
CA ALA A 210 11.84 0.01 22.81
C ALA A 210 12.87 0.99 22.23
N SER A 211 14.10 0.52 22.03
CA SER A 211 15.15 1.35 21.45
C SER A 211 14.81 1.74 20.00
N MET A 212 15.38 2.86 19.52
CA MET A 212 15.21 3.29 18.12
C MET A 212 15.63 2.21 17.11
N TYR A 213 16.61 1.37 17.46
CA TYR A 213 17.05 0.26 16.62
C TYR A 213 16.06 -0.91 16.63
N ALA A 214 15.55 -1.29 17.80
CA ALA A 214 14.47 -2.28 17.92
C ALA A 214 13.23 -1.86 17.13
N TYR A 215 12.91 -0.58 17.18
CA TYR A 215 11.83 0.03 16.45
C TYR A 215 12.01 -0.06 14.93
N THR A 216 13.19 0.32 14.43
CA THR A 216 13.55 0.22 13.00
C THR A 216 13.55 -1.24 12.52
N TYR A 217 14.00 -2.17 13.37
CA TYR A 217 13.97 -3.59 13.09
C TYR A 217 12.54 -4.12 12.97
N ALA A 218 11.66 -3.79 13.92
CA ALA A 218 10.25 -4.16 13.90
C ALA A 218 9.52 -3.61 12.66
N TYR A 219 9.84 -2.38 12.23
CA TYR A 219 9.35 -1.81 10.97
C TYR A 219 9.71 -2.67 9.76
N GLY A 220 10.99 -3.01 9.59
CA GLY A 220 11.45 -3.83 8.47
C GLY A 220 10.75 -5.19 8.43
N ARG A 221 10.64 -5.85 9.60
CA ARG A 221 9.90 -7.12 9.74
C ARG A 221 8.43 -6.95 9.37
N ALA A 222 7.74 -5.92 9.90
CA ALA A 222 6.34 -5.64 9.64
C ALA A 222 6.06 -5.43 8.14
N THR A 223 6.88 -4.62 7.46
CA THR A 223 6.74 -4.39 6.03
C THR A 223 6.95 -5.67 5.22
N GLY A 224 7.98 -6.47 5.55
CA GLY A 224 8.23 -7.74 4.88
C GLY A 224 7.06 -8.72 5.02
N HIS A 225 6.48 -8.84 6.21
CA HIS A 225 5.29 -9.67 6.47
C HIS A 225 4.06 -9.21 5.67
N ALA A 226 3.79 -7.90 5.63
CA ALA A 226 2.64 -7.37 4.91
C ALA A 226 2.79 -7.51 3.38
N VAL A 227 4.00 -7.29 2.85
CA VAL A 227 4.32 -7.50 1.44
C VAL A 227 4.26 -8.99 1.07
N ALA A 228 4.70 -9.90 1.95
CA ALA A 228 4.53 -11.33 1.75
C ALA A 228 3.06 -11.72 1.60
N ALA A 229 2.17 -11.13 2.39
CA ALA A 229 0.73 -11.34 2.29
C ALA A 229 0.17 -10.86 0.94
N GLN A 230 0.63 -9.70 0.44
CA GLN A 230 0.23 -9.19 -0.88
C GLN A 230 0.53 -10.18 -2.01
N HIS A 231 1.65 -10.90 -1.91
CA HIS A 231 2.14 -11.82 -2.95
C HIS A 231 1.98 -13.30 -2.59
N GLN A 232 1.18 -13.62 -1.57
CA GLN A 232 0.99 -14.98 -1.04
C GLN A 232 0.65 -16.01 -2.13
N ALA A 233 -0.20 -15.64 -3.09
CA ALA A 233 -0.66 -16.51 -4.17
C ALA A 233 0.27 -16.52 -5.40
N ARG A 234 1.39 -15.78 -5.37
CA ARG A 234 2.25 -15.51 -6.53
C ARG A 234 3.66 -16.01 -6.36
N PHE A 235 4.16 -15.93 -5.15
CA PHE A 235 5.51 -16.34 -4.80
C PHE A 235 5.50 -17.72 -4.16
N ASP A 236 6.59 -18.45 -4.38
CA ASP A 236 6.82 -19.70 -3.68
C ASP A 236 7.29 -19.45 -2.23
N ALA A 237 7.42 -20.52 -1.46
CA ALA A 237 7.92 -20.44 -0.09
C ALA A 237 9.31 -19.80 -0.01
N TYR A 238 10.18 -20.03 -0.99
CA TYR A 238 11.56 -19.52 -0.97
C TYR A 238 11.63 -17.98 -0.94
N VAL A 239 10.74 -17.31 -1.68
CA VAL A 239 10.61 -15.83 -1.65
C VAL A 239 9.76 -15.37 -0.47
N LEU A 240 8.64 -16.03 -0.19
CA LEU A 240 7.72 -15.61 0.88
C LEU A 240 8.35 -15.71 2.26
N ASP A 241 9.11 -16.77 2.52
CA ASP A 241 9.78 -16.99 3.80
C ASP A 241 10.99 -16.07 3.96
N ALA A 242 11.63 -15.70 2.85
CA ALA A 242 12.60 -14.62 2.84
C ALA A 242 11.93 -13.31 3.25
N LEU A 243 10.85 -12.86 2.60
CA LEU A 243 10.12 -11.62 2.96
C LEU A 243 9.65 -11.59 4.43
N ARG A 244 9.20 -12.73 4.98
CA ARG A 244 8.77 -12.83 6.38
C ARG A 244 9.96 -12.84 7.36
N GLY A 245 11.16 -13.19 6.90
CA GLY A 245 12.32 -13.39 7.75
C GLY A 245 12.16 -14.57 8.71
N VAL A 246 11.61 -15.70 8.26
CA VAL A 246 11.32 -16.85 9.15
C VAL A 246 12.59 -17.37 9.86
N ASP A 247 13.75 -17.29 9.21
CA ASP A 247 15.04 -17.73 9.77
C ASP A 247 15.59 -16.75 10.82
N LEU A 248 15.01 -15.55 10.94
CA LEU A 248 15.32 -14.60 12.03
C LEU A 248 14.57 -14.95 13.32
N ASP A 249 13.50 -15.75 13.24
CA ASP A 249 12.71 -16.19 14.38
C ASP A 249 13.15 -17.56 14.91
N LEU A 250 14.12 -18.22 14.26
CA LEU A 250 14.70 -19.47 14.74
C LEU A 250 15.65 -19.18 15.90
N ASP A 251 15.40 -19.82 17.05
CA ASP A 251 16.17 -19.66 18.28
C ASP A 251 17.68 -19.63 18.00
N ALA A 252 18.33 -18.56 18.47
CA ALA A 252 19.78 -18.54 18.60
C ALA A 252 20.20 -19.66 19.56
N PRO A 253 21.29 -20.41 19.29
CA PRO A 253 21.85 -21.28 20.30
C PRO A 253 22.23 -20.41 21.51
N VAL A 254 21.63 -20.69 22.66
CA VAL A 254 22.09 -20.16 23.95
C VAL A 254 23.60 -20.43 24.03
N PRO A 255 24.46 -19.40 24.13
CA PRO A 255 25.88 -19.65 24.32
C PRO A 255 26.02 -20.49 25.60
N ALA A 256 26.64 -21.66 25.46
CA ALA A 256 26.90 -22.53 26.60
C ALA A 256 27.67 -21.70 27.64
N ALA A 257 27.14 -21.62 28.87
CA ALA A 257 27.85 -21.01 29.97
C ALA A 257 29.22 -21.70 30.11
N ALA A 258 30.29 -20.94 29.91
CA ALA A 258 31.66 -21.33 30.18
C ALA A 258 32.08 -20.82 31.55
#